data_AF-A0AAW4YE55-F1
#
_entry.id   AF-A0AAW4YE55-F1
#
_cell.length_a   1.000
_cell.length_b   1.000
_cell.length_c   1.000
_cell.angle_alpha   90.00
_cell.angle_beta   90.00
_cell.angle_gamma   90.00
#
_symmetry.space_group_name_H-M   'P 1'
#
loop_
_entity.id
_entity.type
_entity.pdbx_description
1 polymer ?
#
loop_
_entity_poly.entity_id
_entity_poly.type
_entity_poly.pdbx_seq_one_letter_code
_entity_poly.pdbx_strand_id
1 'polypeptide(L)'
;PATLSIGYFQRLQKEIDIDKVKEKGFGLVRRQTGGRGVLHDKELTYSVIVPESHPNMPSTVTEAYRVISQGLLEGFKNLGFDTYFAVPKTPEERQKLKQ
;
A
#
# COMPACT_ATOMS: atom_id res chain seq x y z
N PRO A 1 6.06 -4.74 18.51
CA PRO A 1 4.75 -5.44 18.57
C PRO A 1 4.06 -5.32 17.21
N ALA A 2 3.21 -6.28 16.84
CA ALA A 2 2.36 -6.12 15.66
C ALA A 2 1.54 -4.83 15.79
N THR A 3 1.42 -4.06 14.70
CA THR A 3 0.86 -2.71 14.72
C THR A 3 -0.09 -2.49 13.56
N LEU A 4 -1.30 -2.03 13.84
CA LEU A 4 -2.25 -1.60 12.83
C LEU A 4 -1.96 -0.16 12.41
N SER A 5 -1.58 0.06 11.16
CA SER A 5 -1.53 1.41 10.57
C SER A 5 -2.82 1.70 9.83
N ILE A 6 -3.42 2.87 10.08
CA ILE A 6 -4.61 3.34 9.35
C ILE A 6 -4.27 4.50 8.42
N GLY A 7 -4.96 4.57 7.28
CA GLY A 7 -4.76 5.64 6.31
C GLY A 7 -5.24 7.00 6.82
N TYR A 8 -4.68 8.07 6.26
CA TYR A 8 -4.94 9.44 6.69
C TYR A 8 -6.43 9.80 6.76
N PHE A 9 -7.23 9.39 5.77
CA PHE A 9 -8.67 9.69 5.68
C PHE A 9 -9.58 8.64 6.34
N GLN A 10 -9.01 7.57 6.91
CA GLN A 10 -9.80 6.47 7.46
C GLN A 10 -10.45 6.87 8.80
N ARG A 11 -11.74 6.57 8.95
CA ARG A 11 -12.53 6.91 10.15
C ARG A 11 -12.35 5.81 11.20
N LEU A 12 -11.54 6.11 12.21
CA LEU A 12 -11.10 5.12 13.20
C LEU A 12 -12.29 4.40 13.87
N GLN A 13 -13.24 5.14 14.44
CA GLN A 13 -14.37 4.57 15.19
C GLN A 13 -15.39 3.84 14.31
N LYS A 14 -15.43 4.12 13.01
CA LYS A 14 -16.37 3.50 12.07
C LYS A 14 -15.80 2.25 11.42
N GLU A 15 -14.49 2.23 11.22
CA GLU A 15 -13.83 1.22 10.37
C GLU A 15 -12.95 0.24 11.16
N ILE A 16 -12.55 0.59 12.38
CA ILE A 16 -11.64 -0.21 13.22
C ILE A 16 -12.28 -0.51 14.57
N ASP A 17 -12.23 -1.78 14.97
CA ASP A 17 -12.57 -2.25 16.31
C ASP A 17 -11.37 -2.01 17.25
N ILE A 18 -11.36 -0.83 17.88
CA ILE A 18 -10.24 -0.38 18.73
C ILE A 18 -10.06 -1.29 19.96
N ASP A 19 -11.16 -1.83 20.49
CA ASP A 19 -11.12 -2.66 21.68
C ASP A 19 -10.43 -4.00 21.37
N LYS A 20 -10.72 -4.61 20.22
CA LYS A 20 -9.98 -5.79 19.76
C LYS A 20 -8.51 -5.52 19.48
N VAL A 21 -8.15 -4.33 18.98
CA VAL A 21 -6.75 -3.96 18.75
C VAL A 21 -5.99 -3.94 20.09
N LYS A 22 -6.60 -3.36 21.13
CA LYS A 22 -6.03 -3.34 22.48
C LYS A 22 -5.98 -4.72 23.12
N GLU A 23 -7.07 -5.50 23.04
CA GLU A 23 -7.16 -6.86 23.59
C GLU A 23 -6.06 -7.77 23.04
N LYS A 24 -5.77 -7.66 21.74
CA LYS A 24 -4.70 -8.40 21.06
C LYS A 24 -3.30 -7.85 21.33
N GLY A 25 -3.17 -6.74 22.06
CA GLY A 25 -1.89 -6.09 22.35
C GLY A 25 -1.22 -5.46 21.13
N PHE A 26 -2.01 -5.10 20.11
CA PHE A 26 -1.48 -4.48 18.89
C PHE A 26 -1.29 -2.98 19.07
N GLY A 27 -0.23 -2.44 18.46
CA GLY A 27 -0.09 -1.00 18.29
C GLY A 27 -1.15 -0.44 17.33
N LEU A 28 -1.42 0.87 17.44
CA LEU A 28 -2.30 1.59 16.52
C LEU A 28 -1.68 2.92 16.13
N VAL A 29 -1.48 3.15 14.84
CA VAL A 29 -0.90 4.38 14.30
C VAL A 29 -1.68 4.89 13.08
N ARG A 30 -1.58 6.19 12.79
CA ARG A 30 -2.12 6.80 11.56
C ARG A 30 -0.97 7.25 10.67
N ARG A 31 -0.99 6.87 9.40
CA ARG A 31 0.01 7.31 8.40
C ARG A 31 -0.49 8.52 7.61
N GLN A 32 0.44 9.32 7.10
CA GLN A 32 0.15 10.55 6.35
C GLN A 32 -0.42 10.29 4.94
N THR A 33 -0.19 9.10 4.40
CA THR A 33 -0.74 8.68 3.11
C THR A 33 -2.15 8.13 3.25
N GLY A 34 -2.91 8.12 2.15
CA GLY A 34 -4.21 7.45 2.06
C GLY A 34 -4.14 5.90 2.12
N GLY A 35 -5.16 5.26 1.56
CA GLY A 35 -5.32 3.81 1.56
C GLY A 35 -5.99 3.24 2.82
N ARG A 36 -6.10 1.92 2.91
CA ARG A 36 -6.80 1.19 3.98
C ARG A 36 -5.89 0.74 5.12
N GLY A 37 -6.47 0.26 6.20
CA GLY A 37 -5.73 -0.27 7.34
C GLY A 37 -4.87 -1.47 6.96
N VAL A 38 -3.64 -1.54 7.49
CA VAL A 38 -2.70 -2.67 7.30
C VAL A 38 -2.17 -3.07 8.67
N LEU A 39 -2.24 -4.37 8.98
CA LEU A 39 -1.65 -4.94 10.19
C LEU A 39 -0.22 -5.38 9.87
N HIS A 40 0.75 -4.69 10.43
CA HIS A 40 2.17 -4.97 10.28
C HIS A 40 2.64 -5.94 11.37
N ASP A 41 3.27 -7.05 10.99
CA ASP A 41 3.91 -8.00 11.92
C ASP A 41 5.23 -8.52 11.33
N LYS A 42 5.22 -9.67 10.64
CA LYS A 42 6.40 -10.26 9.99
C LYS A 42 6.44 -9.92 8.50
N GLU A 43 6.70 -8.66 8.20
CA GLU A 43 6.80 -8.16 6.83
C GLU A 43 8.00 -7.23 6.63
N LEU A 44 8.35 -7.00 5.37
CA LEU A 44 9.28 -5.96 4.99
C LEU A 44 8.49 -4.73 4.52
N THR A 45 8.49 -3.67 5.31
CA THR A 45 7.94 -2.36 4.94
C THR A 45 9.07 -1.46 4.43
N TYR A 46 8.88 -0.81 3.29
CA TYR A 46 9.85 0.13 2.71
C TYR A 46 9.14 1.37 2.18
N SER A 47 9.91 2.45 1.98
CA SER A 47 9.48 3.66 1.29
C SER A 47 10.52 4.04 0.24
N VAL A 48 10.05 4.62 -0.86
CA VAL A 48 10.90 5.12 -1.94
C VAL A 48 10.59 6.61 -2.10
N ILE A 49 11.63 7.45 -2.10
CA ILE A 49 11.52 8.89 -2.29
C ILE A 49 12.31 9.24 -3.54
N VAL A 50 11.64 9.83 -4.52
CA VAL A 50 12.22 10.26 -5.79
C VAL A 50 11.74 11.68 -6.06
N PRO A 51 12.61 12.60 -6.53
CA PRO A 51 12.16 13.93 -6.91
C PRO A 51 11.22 13.86 -8.12
N GLU A 52 10.19 14.71 -8.15
CA GLU A 52 9.25 14.79 -9.27
C GLU A 52 9.92 15.17 -10.60
N SER A 53 11.09 15.82 -10.54
CA SER A 53 11.91 16.17 -11.70
C SER A 53 12.75 15.01 -12.24
N HIS A 54 12.69 13.81 -11.64
CA HIS A 54 13.49 12.69 -12.07
C HIS A 54 13.09 12.24 -13.49
N PRO A 55 14.02 12.13 -14.45
CA PRO A 55 13.68 11.94 -15.86
C PRO A 55 12.95 10.62 -16.15
N ASN A 56 13.17 9.59 -15.33
CA ASN A 56 12.49 8.29 -15.47
C ASN A 56 11.24 8.14 -14.58
N MET A 57 10.84 9.19 -13.84
CA MET A 57 9.64 9.16 -13.01
C MET A 57 8.51 9.91 -13.72
N PRO A 58 7.41 9.24 -14.06
CA PRO A 58 6.23 9.90 -14.62
C PRO A 58 5.64 10.93 -13.65
N SER A 59 4.99 11.95 -14.20
CA SER A 59 4.38 13.03 -13.42
C SER A 59 3.07 12.63 -12.76
N THR A 60 2.40 11.57 -13.24
CA THR A 60 1.14 11.10 -12.65
C THR A 60 1.39 10.05 -11.57
N VAL A 61 0.60 10.11 -10.49
CA VAL A 61 0.68 9.16 -9.37
C VAL A 61 0.51 7.72 -9.84
N THR A 62 -0.44 7.48 -10.76
CA THR A 62 -0.75 6.15 -11.28
C THR A 62 0.41 5.55 -12.09
N GLU A 63 1.06 6.35 -12.93
CA GLU A 63 2.20 5.88 -13.72
C GLU A 63 3.47 5.72 -12.86
N ALA A 64 3.71 6.63 -11.91
CA ALA A 64 4.79 6.49 -10.93
C ALA A 64 4.64 5.20 -10.10
N TYR A 65 3.42 4.89 -9.64
CA TYR A 65 3.12 3.64 -8.95
C TYR A 65 3.40 2.42 -9.82
N ARG A 66 3.07 2.49 -11.12
CA ARG A 66 3.37 1.43 -12.08
C ARG A 66 4.88 1.21 -12.24
N VAL A 67 5.68 2.27 -12.33
CA VAL A 67 7.15 2.17 -12.43
C VAL A 67 7.74 1.49 -11.20
N ILE A 68 7.37 1.94 -10.01
CA ILE A 68 7.85 1.34 -8.75
C ILE A 68 7.42 -0.14 -8.66
N SER A 69 6.16 -0.42 -8.98
CA SER A 69 5.62 -1.78 -8.92
C SER A 69 6.24 -2.71 -9.96
N GLN A 70 6.63 -2.20 -11.13
CA GLN A 70 7.38 -2.96 -12.14
C GLN A 70 8.75 -3.39 -11.59
N GLY A 71 9.44 -2.50 -10.85
CA GLY A 71 10.70 -2.85 -10.20
C GLY A 71 10.55 -4.03 -9.22
N LEU A 72 9.48 -4.03 -8.42
CA LEU A 72 9.16 -5.15 -7.52
C LEU A 72 8.85 -6.43 -8.28
N LEU A 73 8.04 -6.34 -9.34
CA LEU A 73 7.68 -7.47 -10.19
C LEU A 73 8.93 -8.17 -10.71
N GLU A 74 9.83 -7.42 -11.35
CA GLU A 74 11.06 -7.97 -11.90
C GLU A 74 12.01 -8.47 -10.80
N GLY A 75 12.07 -7.77 -9.65
CA GLY A 75 12.82 -8.23 -8.48
C GLY A 75 12.36 -9.60 -7.97
N PHE A 76 11.05 -9.82 -7.85
CA PHE A 76 10.51 -11.10 -7.42
C PHE A 76 10.68 -12.20 -8.49
N LYS A 77 10.54 -11.88 -9.77
CA LYS A 77 10.87 -12.83 -10.85
C LYS A 77 12.32 -13.29 -10.81
N ASN A 78 13.24 -12.37 -10.56
CA ASN A 78 14.68 -12.69 -10.42
C ASN A 78 14.96 -13.60 -9.23
N LEU A 79 14.11 -13.60 -8.20
CA LEU A 79 14.16 -14.52 -7.07
C LEU A 79 13.45 -15.87 -7.35
N GLY A 80 12.90 -16.07 -8.56
CA GLY A 80 12.25 -17.31 -8.98
C GLY A 80 10.75 -17.38 -8.67
N PHE A 81 10.10 -16.27 -8.30
CA PHE A 81 8.65 -16.25 -8.05
C PHE A 81 7.85 -15.94 -9.32
N ASP A 82 6.78 -16.71 -9.55
CA ASP A 82 5.76 -16.36 -10.53
C ASP A 82 4.92 -15.19 -10.01
N THR A 83 5.03 -14.04 -10.67
CA THR A 83 4.46 -12.78 -10.21
C THR A 83 3.81 -12.02 -11.36
N TYR A 84 2.71 -11.34 -11.04
CA TYR A 84 1.92 -10.56 -11.98
C TYR A 84 1.25 -9.39 -11.26
N PHE A 85 0.89 -8.36 -12.02
CA PHE A 85 0.09 -7.26 -11.48
C PHE A 85 -1.31 -7.73 -11.11
N ALA A 86 -1.81 -7.27 -9.97
CA ALA A 86 -3.16 -7.55 -9.56
C ALA A 86 -4.16 -7.04 -10.61
N VAL A 87 -4.99 -7.94 -11.14
CA VAL A 87 -6.08 -7.59 -12.05
C VAL A 87 -7.29 -7.21 -11.19
N PRO A 88 -7.94 -6.06 -11.44
CA PRO A 88 -9.10 -5.66 -10.68
C PRO A 88 -10.22 -6.65 -10.90
N LYS A 89 -10.86 -7.07 -9.80
CA LYS A 89 -11.87 -8.12 -9.79
C LYS A 89 -13.24 -7.57 -10.17
N THR A 90 -13.47 -6.27 -9.97
CA THR A 90 -14.76 -5.63 -10.27
C THR A 90 -14.66 -4.49 -11.30
N PRO A 91 -15.76 -4.17 -12.01
CA PRO A 91 -15.83 -3.01 -12.89
C PRO A 91 -15.54 -1.68 -12.17
N GLU A 92 -15.99 -1.57 -10.92
CA GLU A 92 -15.76 -0.40 -10.06
C GLU A 92 -14.27 -0.22 -9.73
N GLU A 93 -13.55 -1.31 -9.44
CA GLU A 93 -12.10 -1.27 -9.22
C GLU A 93 -11.34 -0.89 -10.51
N ARG A 94 -11.79 -1.36 -11.68
CA ARG A 94 -11.24 -0.93 -12.97
C ARG A 94 -11.44 0.56 -13.24
N GLN A 95 -12.60 1.11 -12.88
CA GLN A 95 -12.92 2.50 -13.14
C GLN A 95 -12.07 3.46 -12.27
N LYS A 96 -11.73 3.05 -11.05
CA LYS A 96 -10.84 3.79 -10.15
C LYS A 96 -9.39 3.87 -10.62
N LEU A 97 -8.95 2.94 -11.47
CA LEU A 97 -7.59 2.93 -12.03
C LEU A 97 -7.43 3.80 -13.29
N LYS A 98 -8.53 4.32 -13.84
CA LYS A 98 -8.54 5.19 -15.03
C LYS A 98 -8.52 6.68 -14.68
N GLN A 99 -8.60 7.01 -13.40
CA GLN A 99 -8.51 8.37 -12.85
C GLN A 99 -7.10 8.59 -12.31
#